data_AF-A0A915MMT6-F1
#
_entry.id   AF-A0A915MMT6-F1
#
_cell.length_a   1.000
_cell.length_b   1.000
_cell.length_c   1.000
_cell.angle_alpha   90.00
_cell.angle_beta   90.00
_cell.angle_gamma   90.00
#
_symmetry.space_group_name_H-M   'P 1'
#
loop_
_entity.id
_entity.type
_entity.pdbx_description
1 polymer ?
#
loop_
_entity_poly.entity_id
_entity_poly.type
_entity_poly.pdbx_seq_one_letter_code
_entity_poly.pdbx_strand_id
1 'polypeptide(L)'
;GAASKFNSEFLETRENWSVIENATAHFLNVSPRCTMRICEYASSKNKKFIFNMGTEYLAKKFKKEIEIILKYSDLIFGNEDEYRAFANEMNFDKKEDIKDIGLEMAKYEKVSSLNQRVIVITRDALPLIVIKNDGQLIEYKVKEIPNGALVDSSCAGDAFAG
;
A
#
# COMPACT_ATOMS: atom_id res chain seq x y z
N GLY A 1 1.26 13.67 18.87
CA GLY A 1 0.81 12.40 19.46
C GLY A 1 1.98 11.44 19.61
N ALA A 2 1.82 10.28 20.26
CA ALA A 2 2.93 9.33 20.47
C ALA A 2 3.59 8.87 19.15
N ALA A 3 2.80 8.68 18.08
CA ALA A 3 3.27 8.29 16.75
C ALA A 3 4.33 9.25 16.16
N SER A 4 4.25 10.56 16.45
CA SER A 4 5.22 11.54 15.92
C SER A 4 6.59 11.48 16.60
N LYS A 5 6.74 10.69 17.66
CA LYS A 5 8.04 10.44 18.33
C LYS A 5 8.72 9.16 17.83
N PHE A 6 8.05 8.35 17.00
CA PHE A 6 8.64 7.15 16.43
C PHE A 6 9.76 7.53 15.45
N ASN A 7 10.96 7.00 15.68
CA ASN A 7 12.16 7.37 14.95
C ASN A 7 13.07 6.14 14.72
N SER A 8 14.12 6.34 13.93
CA SER A 8 15.06 5.27 13.59
C SER A 8 15.83 4.75 14.80
N GLU A 9 16.15 5.59 15.77
CA GLU A 9 16.90 5.17 16.97
C GLU A 9 16.11 4.14 17.79
N PHE A 10 14.80 4.35 17.96
CA PHE A 10 13.91 3.38 18.58
C PHE A 10 13.87 2.07 17.77
N LEU A 11 13.72 2.17 16.44
CA LEU A 11 13.63 1.01 15.55
C LEU A 11 14.93 0.18 15.52
N GLU A 12 16.08 0.85 15.59
CA GLU A 12 17.41 0.25 15.42
C GLU A 12 17.95 -0.40 16.70
N THR A 13 17.23 -0.33 17.82
CA THR A 13 17.57 -1.14 19.00
C THR A 13 17.53 -2.63 18.64
N ARG A 14 18.44 -3.42 19.24
CA ARG A 14 18.55 -4.86 18.90
C ARG A 14 17.24 -5.61 19.14
N GLU A 15 16.55 -5.30 20.23
CA GLU A 15 15.27 -5.89 20.59
C GLU A 15 14.20 -5.59 19.53
N ASN A 16 13.97 -4.32 19.19
CA ASN A 16 12.96 -3.94 18.21
C ASN A 16 13.29 -4.42 16.80
N TRP A 17 14.56 -4.32 16.39
CA TRP A 17 14.99 -4.79 15.07
C TRP A 17 14.81 -6.30 14.93
N SER A 18 15.00 -7.08 16.00
CA SER A 18 14.79 -8.54 15.95
C SER A 18 13.35 -8.92 15.56
N VAL A 19 12.35 -8.08 15.88
CA VAL A 19 10.96 -8.30 15.44
C VAL A 19 10.86 -8.17 13.92
N ILE A 20 11.53 -7.18 13.32
CA ILE A 20 11.62 -7.00 11.86
C ILE A 20 12.36 -8.17 11.21
N GLU A 21 13.42 -8.67 11.85
CA GLU A 21 14.17 -9.83 11.36
C GLU A 21 13.36 -11.14 11.39
N ASN A 22 12.37 -11.26 12.28
CA ASN A 22 11.53 -12.46 12.38
C ASN A 22 10.20 -12.35 11.62
N ALA A 23 9.78 -11.13 11.24
CA ALA A 23 8.56 -10.93 10.46
C ALA A 23 8.69 -11.46 9.03
N THR A 24 7.60 -11.96 8.47
CA THR A 24 7.51 -12.44 7.07
C THR A 24 6.98 -11.37 6.11
N ALA A 25 6.24 -10.40 6.64
CA ALA A 25 5.72 -9.23 5.96
C ALA A 25 5.76 -8.01 6.87
N HIS A 26 5.79 -6.82 6.28
CA HIS A 26 5.88 -5.54 6.99
C HIS A 26 4.75 -4.61 6.57
N PHE A 27 4.31 -3.74 7.48
CA PHE A 27 3.26 -2.74 7.28
C PHE A 27 3.59 -1.46 8.07
N LEU A 28 3.79 -0.30 7.42
CA LEU A 28 4.15 0.93 8.16
C LEU A 28 3.82 2.24 7.42
N ASN A 29 3.12 3.16 8.10
CA ASN A 29 2.74 4.48 7.54
C ASN A 29 3.02 5.68 8.48
N VAL A 30 4.00 5.57 9.40
CA VAL A 30 4.21 6.59 10.45
C VAL A 30 5.49 7.41 10.26
N SER A 31 6.59 6.78 9.86
CA SER A 31 7.90 7.43 9.71
C SER A 31 8.55 7.01 8.41
N PRO A 32 8.65 7.92 7.41
CA PRO A 32 9.26 7.59 6.12
C PRO A 32 10.65 6.96 6.23
N ARG A 33 11.51 7.51 7.11
CA ARG A 33 12.87 6.99 7.33
C ARG A 33 12.85 5.54 7.83
N CYS A 34 11.96 5.22 8.75
CA CYS A 34 11.80 3.87 9.27
C CYS A 34 11.23 2.92 8.22
N THR A 35 10.19 3.37 7.50
CA THR A 35 9.56 2.59 6.42
C THR A 35 10.57 2.25 5.32
N MET A 36 11.38 3.22 4.88
CA MET A 36 12.45 3.00 3.91
C MET A 36 13.47 1.97 4.40
N ARG A 37 13.94 2.11 5.65
CA ARG A 37 14.91 1.19 6.24
C ARG A 37 14.40 -0.25 6.30
N ILE A 38 13.10 -0.44 6.57
CA ILE A 38 12.44 -1.74 6.59
C ILE A 38 12.24 -2.29 5.18
N CYS A 39 11.81 -1.48 4.21
CA CYS A 39 11.58 -1.97 2.84
C CYS A 39 12.90 -2.37 2.14
N GLU A 40 13.98 -1.63 2.37
CA GLU A 40 15.33 -2.01 1.92
C GLU A 40 15.78 -3.34 2.55
N TYR A 41 15.59 -3.51 3.86
CA TYR A 41 15.90 -4.77 4.54
C TYR A 41 15.08 -5.93 3.99
N ALA A 42 13.77 -5.75 3.85
CA ALA A 42 12.87 -6.78 3.33
C ALA A 42 13.31 -7.24 1.94
N SER A 43 13.57 -6.30 1.03
CA SER A 43 14.09 -6.56 -0.30
C SER A 43 15.43 -7.31 -0.26
N SER A 44 16.39 -6.88 0.58
CA SER A 44 17.70 -7.54 0.72
C SER A 44 17.64 -8.98 1.26
N LYS A 45 16.53 -9.36 1.90
CA LYS A 45 16.29 -10.68 2.49
C LYS A 45 15.21 -11.47 1.74
N ASN A 46 14.76 -10.99 0.58
CA ASN A 46 13.68 -11.61 -0.19
C ASN A 46 12.38 -11.80 0.61
N LYS A 47 12.14 -10.91 1.58
CA LYS A 47 10.89 -10.87 2.35
C LYS A 47 9.87 -10.01 1.63
N LYS A 48 8.60 -10.31 1.87
CA LYS A 48 7.50 -9.53 1.30
C LYS A 48 7.40 -8.19 2.01
N PHE A 49 7.26 -7.12 1.24
CA PHE A 49 6.90 -5.80 1.77
C PHE A 49 5.49 -5.43 1.32
N ILE A 50 4.62 -5.11 2.29
CA ILE A 50 3.21 -4.79 2.06
C ILE A 50 2.95 -3.36 2.50
N PHE A 51 2.22 -2.59 1.68
CA PHE A 51 1.97 -1.18 1.95
C PHE A 51 0.49 -0.83 1.81
N ASN A 52 -0.04 -0.04 2.74
CA ASN A 52 -1.32 0.65 2.57
C ASN A 52 -1.07 2.13 2.28
N MET A 53 -1.73 2.64 1.24
CA MET A 53 -1.73 4.07 0.91
C MET A 53 -2.22 4.92 2.10
N GLY A 54 -3.16 4.39 2.89
CA GLY A 54 -3.59 4.91 4.18
C GLY A 54 -4.67 5.96 4.07
N THR A 55 -4.36 7.15 3.52
CA THR A 55 -5.36 8.19 3.28
C THR A 55 -4.96 9.05 2.08
N GLU A 56 -5.93 9.72 1.45
CA GLU A 56 -5.66 10.71 0.40
C GLU A 56 -4.65 11.79 0.84
N TYR A 57 -4.72 12.22 2.10
CA TYR A 57 -3.78 13.22 2.64
C TYR A 57 -2.34 12.71 2.59
N LEU A 58 -2.11 11.43 2.94
CA LEU A 58 -0.80 10.83 2.91
C LEU A 58 -0.33 10.61 1.46
N ALA A 59 -1.22 10.14 0.59
CA ALA A 59 -0.98 10.01 -0.84
C ALA A 59 -0.50 11.32 -1.48
N LYS A 60 -1.16 12.45 -1.14
CA LYS A 60 -0.80 13.79 -1.64
C LYS A 60 0.50 14.31 -1.01
N LYS A 61 0.62 14.21 0.31
CA LYS A 61 1.70 14.84 1.07
C LYS A 61 3.05 14.14 0.91
N PHE A 62 3.05 12.81 0.89
CA PHE A 62 4.26 11.99 0.95
C PHE A 62 4.57 11.33 -0.40
N LYS A 63 4.29 12.05 -1.50
CA LYS A 63 4.49 11.54 -2.86
C LYS A 63 5.86 10.88 -3.03
N LYS A 64 6.94 11.60 -2.71
CA LYS A 64 8.32 11.15 -2.95
C LYS A 64 8.64 9.88 -2.16
N GLU A 65 8.18 9.83 -0.92
CA GLU A 65 8.35 8.69 -0.03
C GLU A 65 7.58 7.47 -0.56
N ILE A 66 6.33 7.67 -1.00
CA ILE A 66 5.51 6.60 -1.58
C ILE A 66 6.09 6.11 -2.91
N GLU A 67 6.64 6.99 -3.76
CA GLU A 67 7.36 6.59 -4.97
C GLU A 67 8.52 5.65 -4.66
N ILE A 68 9.31 5.93 -3.61
CA ILE A 68 10.40 5.05 -3.17
C ILE A 68 9.83 3.73 -2.66
N ILE A 69 8.82 3.77 -1.78
CA ILE A 69 8.17 2.59 -1.22
C ILE A 69 7.58 1.70 -2.32
N LEU A 70 7.00 2.29 -3.36
CA LEU A 70 6.44 1.59 -4.52
C LEU A 70 7.50 0.68 -5.15
N LYS A 71 8.76 1.13 -5.27
CA LYS A 71 9.88 0.34 -5.82
C LYS A 71 10.22 -0.92 -5.02
N TYR A 72 9.88 -0.95 -3.73
CA TYR A 72 10.17 -2.08 -2.84
C TYR A 72 8.95 -2.94 -2.54
N SER A 73 7.74 -2.47 -2.83
CA SER A 73 6.51 -3.13 -2.42
C SER A 73 6.15 -4.32 -3.33
N ASP A 74 5.77 -5.42 -2.70
CA ASP A 74 5.23 -6.62 -3.34
C ASP A 74 3.71 -6.60 -3.40
N LEU A 75 3.06 -6.03 -2.39
CA LEU A 75 1.62 -5.83 -2.35
C LEU A 75 1.33 -4.41 -1.87
N ILE A 76 0.47 -3.71 -2.60
CA ILE A 76 -0.02 -2.40 -2.22
C ILE A 76 -1.53 -2.45 -2.22
N PHE A 77 -2.14 -1.95 -1.16
CA PHE A 77 -3.57 -1.79 -1.08
C PHE A 77 -3.96 -0.37 -0.69
N GLY A 78 -5.19 -0.02 -1.01
CA GLY A 78 -5.80 1.28 -0.75
C GLY A 78 -7.18 1.35 -1.39
N ASN A 79 -7.93 2.39 -1.08
CA ASN A 79 -9.20 2.66 -1.75
C ASN A 79 -9.00 3.46 -3.05
N GLU A 80 -10.05 3.51 -3.87
CA GLU A 80 -10.05 4.24 -5.14
C GLU A 80 -9.60 5.71 -4.98
N ASP A 81 -10.06 6.40 -3.94
CA ASP A 81 -9.74 7.82 -3.72
C ASP A 81 -8.25 8.04 -3.41
N GLU A 82 -7.64 7.18 -2.60
CA GLU A 82 -6.20 7.20 -2.31
C GLU A 82 -5.35 6.99 -3.56
N TYR A 83 -5.75 6.04 -4.41
CA TYR A 83 -5.07 5.76 -5.66
C TYR A 83 -5.21 6.93 -6.65
N ARG A 84 -6.40 7.53 -6.76
CA ARG A 84 -6.63 8.73 -7.59
C ARG A 84 -5.84 9.92 -7.07
N ALA A 85 -5.82 10.14 -5.76
CA ALA A 85 -5.04 11.18 -5.11
C ALA A 85 -3.55 11.05 -5.44
N PHE A 86 -2.99 9.84 -5.32
CA PHE A 86 -1.58 9.61 -5.66
C PHE A 86 -1.32 9.72 -7.16
N ALA A 87 -2.21 9.20 -8.01
CA ALA A 87 -2.10 9.29 -9.46
C ALA A 87 -2.03 10.75 -9.95
N ASN A 88 -2.81 11.64 -9.33
CA ASN A 88 -2.75 13.07 -9.64
C ASN A 88 -1.37 13.66 -9.34
N GLU A 89 -0.77 13.34 -8.20
CA GLU A 89 0.59 13.77 -7.87
C GLU A 89 1.66 13.19 -8.81
N MET A 90 1.39 12.01 -9.37
CA MET A 90 2.27 11.33 -10.34
C MET A 90 2.13 11.86 -11.78
N ASN A 91 1.20 12.81 -12.03
CA ASN A 91 0.78 13.22 -13.39
C ASN A 91 0.26 12.03 -14.23
N PHE A 92 -0.38 11.07 -13.56
CA PHE A 92 -1.18 10.01 -14.19
C PHE A 92 -2.65 10.42 -14.30
N ASP A 93 -2.98 11.66 -13.93
CA ASP A 93 -4.30 12.31 -13.89
C ASP A 93 -5.07 12.26 -15.22
N LYS A 94 -4.37 12.13 -16.35
CA LYS A 94 -4.99 11.95 -17.67
C LYS A 94 -5.72 10.61 -17.82
N LYS A 95 -5.62 9.70 -16.85
CA LYS A 95 -6.32 8.42 -16.82
C LYS A 95 -7.60 8.55 -16.01
N GLU A 96 -8.75 8.44 -16.67
CA GLU A 96 -10.06 8.50 -16.01
C GLU A 96 -10.40 7.18 -15.30
N ASP A 97 -10.01 6.04 -15.87
CA ASP A 97 -10.27 4.72 -15.31
C ASP A 97 -9.25 4.36 -14.21
N ILE A 98 -9.78 3.98 -13.04
CA ILE A 98 -8.99 3.48 -11.90
C ILE A 98 -8.17 2.23 -12.26
N LYS A 99 -8.65 1.42 -13.22
CA LYS A 99 -7.93 0.26 -13.75
C LYS A 99 -6.63 0.67 -14.43
N ASP A 100 -6.66 1.74 -15.22
CA ASP A 100 -5.48 2.25 -15.91
C ASP A 100 -4.46 2.81 -14.91
N ILE A 101 -4.94 3.51 -13.87
CA ILE A 101 -4.09 3.97 -12.76
C ILE A 101 -3.41 2.77 -12.08
N GLY A 102 -4.18 1.73 -11.74
CA GLY A 102 -3.65 0.52 -11.11
C GLY A 102 -2.64 -0.24 -12.00
N LEU A 103 -2.86 -0.28 -13.32
CA LEU A 103 -1.94 -0.88 -14.28
C LEU A 103 -0.59 -0.14 -14.33
N GLU A 104 -0.58 1.19 -14.32
CA GLU A 104 0.67 1.96 -14.25
C GLU A 104 1.42 1.71 -12.94
N MET A 105 0.70 1.71 -11.81
CA MET A 105 1.31 1.46 -10.51
C MET A 105 1.87 0.03 -10.40
N ALA A 106 1.18 -0.96 -10.98
CA ALA A 106 1.67 -2.32 -11.04
C ALA A 106 2.96 -2.42 -11.88
N LYS A 107 3.07 -1.64 -12.96
CA LYS A 107 4.22 -1.61 -13.88
C LYS A 107 5.36 -0.69 -13.45
N TYR A 108 5.16 0.15 -12.43
CA TYR A 108 6.19 1.06 -11.94
C TYR A 108 7.49 0.31 -11.61
N GLU A 109 8.64 0.96 -11.74
CA GLU A 109 9.94 0.30 -11.51
C GLU A 109 9.99 -0.41 -10.16
N LYS A 110 10.63 -1.57 -10.10
CA LYS A 110 10.76 -2.39 -8.89
C LYS A 110 12.21 -2.83 -8.70
N VAL A 111 12.73 -2.67 -7.49
CA VAL A 111 14.13 -2.99 -7.16
C VAL A 111 14.40 -4.49 -7.27
N SER A 112 13.49 -5.32 -6.76
CA SER A 112 13.60 -6.78 -6.81
C SER A 112 12.61 -7.35 -7.82
N SER A 113 13.10 -8.19 -8.73
CA SER A 113 12.30 -8.93 -9.71
C SER A 113 11.86 -10.32 -9.22
N LEU A 114 12.24 -10.73 -8.00
CA LEU A 114 11.98 -12.07 -7.48
C LEU A 114 10.50 -12.33 -7.19
N ASN A 115 9.75 -11.28 -6.88
CA ASN A 115 8.33 -11.32 -6.59
C ASN A 115 7.59 -10.41 -7.56
N GLN A 116 6.38 -10.79 -7.97
CA GLN A 116 5.48 -9.88 -8.69
C GLN A 116 4.96 -8.77 -7.76
N ARG A 117 4.71 -7.57 -8.28
CA ARG A 117 3.93 -6.56 -7.57
C ARG A 117 2.43 -6.81 -7.81
N VAL A 118 1.65 -6.71 -6.74
CA VAL A 118 0.18 -6.76 -6.75
C VAL A 118 -0.37 -5.45 -6.23
N ILE A 119 -1.29 -4.85 -6.98
CA ILE A 119 -2.08 -3.67 -6.59
C ILE A 119 -3.49 -4.16 -6.26
N VAL A 120 -4.01 -3.76 -5.11
CA VAL A 120 -5.37 -4.10 -4.64
C VAL A 120 -6.12 -2.80 -4.37
N ILE A 121 -7.20 -2.57 -5.12
CA ILE A 121 -8.00 -1.35 -5.04
C ILE A 121 -9.39 -1.71 -4.52
N THR A 122 -9.73 -1.22 -3.33
CA THR A 122 -11.08 -1.32 -2.77
C THR A 122 -11.94 -0.16 -3.26
N ARG A 123 -13.24 -0.40 -3.42
CA ARG A 123 -14.15 0.52 -4.12
C ARG A 123 -15.55 0.53 -3.49
N ASP A 124 -15.59 0.55 -2.16
CA ASP A 124 -16.82 0.41 -1.38
C ASP A 124 -17.63 -0.83 -1.81
N ALA A 125 -18.85 -0.64 -2.32
CA ALA A 125 -19.73 -1.69 -2.80
C ALA A 125 -19.41 -2.16 -4.24
N LEU A 126 -18.57 -1.42 -4.98
CA LEU A 126 -18.15 -1.81 -6.33
C LEU A 126 -17.14 -2.97 -6.26
N PRO A 127 -16.97 -3.74 -7.35
CA PRO A 127 -16.00 -4.82 -7.39
C PRO A 127 -14.59 -4.35 -7.03
N LEU A 128 -13.91 -5.07 -6.13
CA LEU A 128 -12.51 -4.79 -5.81
C LEU A 128 -11.63 -5.23 -6.99
N ILE A 129 -10.55 -4.49 -7.23
CA ILE A 129 -9.67 -4.71 -8.38
C ILE A 129 -8.32 -5.23 -7.89
N VAL A 130 -7.84 -6.32 -8.48
CA VAL A 130 -6.51 -6.87 -8.24
C VAL A 130 -5.74 -6.84 -9.54
N ILE A 131 -4.60 -6.17 -9.56
CA ILE A 131 -3.75 -6.02 -10.74
C ILE A 131 -2.34 -6.51 -10.43
N LYS A 132 -1.78 -7.35 -11.29
CA LYS A 132 -0.39 -7.79 -11.22
C LYS A 132 0.48 -7.03 -12.22
N ASN A 133 1.78 -6.99 -11.96
CA ASN A 133 2.75 -6.31 -12.82
C ASN A 133 2.89 -6.91 -14.24
N ASP A 134 2.40 -8.13 -14.48
CA ASP A 134 2.29 -8.74 -15.82
C ASP A 134 1.06 -8.25 -16.60
N GLY A 135 0.25 -7.36 -16.02
CA GLY A 135 -0.96 -6.81 -16.64
C GLY A 135 -2.23 -7.62 -16.36
N GLN A 136 -2.15 -8.75 -15.64
CA GLN A 136 -3.33 -9.49 -15.21
C GLN A 136 -4.20 -8.60 -14.31
N LEU A 137 -5.45 -8.39 -14.71
CA LEU A 137 -6.47 -7.66 -13.96
C LEU A 137 -7.61 -8.61 -13.62
N ILE A 138 -7.98 -8.65 -12.33
CA ILE A 138 -9.07 -9.48 -11.81
C ILE A 138 -10.00 -8.58 -11.00
N GLU A 139 -11.30 -8.73 -11.20
CA GLU A 139 -12.32 -8.06 -10.39
C GLU A 139 -13.03 -9.09 -9.52
N TYR A 140 -13.16 -8.81 -8.23
CA TYR A 140 -13.98 -9.62 -7.33
C TYR A 140 -15.20 -8.82 -6.90
N LYS A 141 -16.38 -9.36 -7.19
CA LYS A 141 -17.64 -8.76 -6.74
C LYS A 141 -17.69 -8.79 -5.22
N VAL A 142 -17.96 -7.62 -4.63
CA VAL A 142 -18.23 -7.50 -3.20
C VAL A 142 -19.65 -7.97 -2.94
N LYS A 143 -19.85 -8.69 -1.83
CA LYS A 143 -21.19 -9.13 -1.43
C LYS A 143 -22.01 -7.91 -1.02
N GLU A 144 -23.20 -7.77 -1.59
CA GLU A 144 -24.12 -6.70 -1.21
C GLU A 144 -24.49 -6.79 0.26
N ILE A 145 -24.45 -5.64 0.93
CA ILE A 145 -24.91 -5.49 2.31
C ILE A 145 -26.38 -5.04 2.23
N PRO A 146 -27.32 -5.77 2.84
CA PRO A 146 -28.72 -5.37 2.85
C PRO A 146 -28.92 -3.96 3.40
N ASN A 147 -29.89 -3.23 2.85
CA ASN A 147 -30.24 -1.89 3.33
C ASN A 147 -30.56 -1.91 4.83
N GLY A 148 -29.95 -1.00 5.58
CA GLY A 148 -30.11 -0.90 7.04
C GLY A 148 -29.25 -1.88 7.86
N ALA A 149 -28.49 -2.79 7.23
CA ALA A 149 -27.56 -3.67 7.93
C ALA A 149 -26.16 -3.05 8.13
N LEU A 150 -25.84 -1.98 7.39
CA LEU A 150 -24.59 -1.24 7.57
C LEU A 150 -24.72 -0.32 8.80
N VAL A 151 -24.06 -0.71 9.90
CA VAL A 151 -24.05 0.05 11.16
C VAL A 151 -22.90 1.05 11.21
N ASP A 152 -21.71 0.65 10.75
CA ASP A 152 -20.50 1.45 10.71
C ASP A 152 -19.58 0.96 9.58
N SER A 153 -19.02 1.87 8.79
CA SER A 153 -18.03 1.60 7.75
C SER A 153 -16.62 2.08 8.12
N SER A 154 -16.46 2.67 9.30
CA SER A 154 -15.17 3.10 9.83
C SER A 154 -14.22 1.92 9.90
N CYS A 155 -12.96 2.12 9.46
CA CYS A 155 -11.93 1.09 9.45
C CYS A 155 -12.25 -0.16 8.60
N ALA A 156 -13.24 -0.12 7.70
CA ALA A 156 -13.50 -1.24 6.78
C ALA A 156 -12.27 -1.60 5.94
N GLY A 157 -11.45 -0.60 5.56
CA GLY A 157 -10.17 -0.82 4.87
C GLY A 157 -9.13 -1.55 5.74
N ASP A 158 -9.06 -1.25 7.03
CA ASP A 158 -8.18 -1.95 7.97
C ASP A 158 -8.65 -3.39 8.19
N ALA A 159 -9.97 -3.60 8.29
CA ALA A 159 -10.57 -4.93 8.40
C ALA A 159 -10.39 -5.77 7.13
N PHE A 160 -10.37 -5.16 5.95
CA PHE A 160 -10.05 -5.84 4.69
C PHE A 160 -8.57 -6.27 4.62
N ALA A 161 -7.69 -5.51 5.26
CA ALA A 161 -6.25 -5.78 5.26
C ALA A 161 -5.81 -6.87 6.25
N GLY A 162 -6.53 -7.02 7.36
CA GLY A 162 -6.28 -8.02 8.41
C GLY A 162 -6.67 -9.44 8.00
#